data_AF-N0DXE4-F1
#
_entry.id   AF-N0DXE4-F1
#
_cell.length_a   1.000
_cell.length_b   1.000
_cell.length_c   1.000
_cell.angle_alpha   90.00
_cell.angle_beta   90.00
_cell.angle_gamma   90.00
#
_symmetry.space_group_name_H-M   'P 1'
#
loop_
_entity.id
_entity.type
_entity.pdbx_description
1 polymer ?
#
loop_
_entity_poly.entity_id
_entity_poly.type
_entity_poly.pdbx_seq_one_letter_code
_entity_poly.pdbx_strand_id
1 'polypeptide(L)'
;MTLATPGAGHGLVLVRGSAKASARWLRRGLVAVAAVDLPGWTGVCLVEDRARTKPPYDRGLEVLAARPTPWGRRPSLGLFVVDGCAVVTVQPRGWRAEQRWLVWQPGQGVRRTPDLPPLPTGMIAGIAGVSPGVTPAAVAEVFRGTSGTPLDRLVQLLSVLGLPGEDLLRNGPAPEHDRIEPDRKAVRSFDHTHDYDHGDERQEER
;
A
#
# COMPACT_ATOMS: atom_id res chain seq x y z
N MET A 1 18.35 -25.64 -7.74
CA MET A 1 17.41 -24.94 -6.84
C MET A 1 17.95 -23.55 -6.60
N THR A 2 17.51 -22.59 -7.40
CA THR A 2 17.90 -21.19 -7.26
C THR A 2 17.11 -20.61 -6.09
N LEU A 3 17.81 -20.19 -5.04
CA LEU A 3 17.22 -19.55 -3.88
C LEU A 3 16.49 -18.29 -4.34
N ALA A 4 15.20 -18.19 -4.03
CA ALA A 4 14.48 -16.94 -4.16
C ALA A 4 15.23 -15.89 -3.33
N THR A 5 15.78 -14.88 -3.99
CA THR A 5 16.14 -13.59 -3.39
C THR A 5 15.01 -13.19 -2.44
N PRO A 6 15.25 -12.63 -1.23
CA PRO A 6 14.18 -12.18 -0.35
C PRO A 6 13.30 -11.21 -1.15
N GLY A 7 12.16 -11.71 -1.63
CA GLY A 7 11.45 -11.07 -2.73
C GLY A 7 10.73 -9.86 -2.20
N ALA A 8 10.97 -8.68 -2.78
CA ALA A 8 10.12 -7.50 -2.89
C ALA A 8 9.39 -6.89 -1.68
N GLY A 9 9.24 -7.61 -0.57
CA GLY A 9 8.08 -7.53 0.29
C GLY A 9 6.76 -7.80 -0.48
N HIS A 10 5.68 -7.99 0.27
CA HIS A 10 4.33 -8.19 -0.28
C HIS A 10 3.58 -6.85 -0.27
N GLY A 11 2.83 -6.53 -1.33
CA GLY A 11 2.12 -5.25 -1.42
C GLY A 11 0.89 -5.30 -2.33
N LEU A 12 -0.26 -4.91 -1.79
CA LEU A 12 -1.52 -4.82 -2.51
C LEU A 12 -2.25 -3.52 -2.13
N VAL A 13 -2.69 -2.77 -3.14
CA VAL A 13 -3.67 -1.68 -2.97
C VAL A 13 -4.96 -2.06 -3.65
N LEU A 14 -6.05 -2.07 -2.89
CA LEU A 14 -7.41 -2.20 -3.40
C LEU A 14 -8.01 -0.81 -3.61
N VAL A 15 -8.39 -0.52 -4.85
CA VAL A 15 -9.11 0.69 -5.24
C VAL A 15 -10.44 0.36 -5.92
N ARG A 16 -11.39 1.30 -5.88
CA ARG A 16 -12.67 1.14 -6.59
C ARG A 16 -12.53 1.48 -8.08
N GLY A 17 -13.34 0.83 -8.90
CA GLY A 17 -13.33 0.99 -10.37
C GLY A 17 -12.57 -0.13 -11.07
N SER A 18 -12.28 0.05 -12.36
CA SER A 18 -11.53 -0.92 -13.17
C SER A 18 -10.06 -0.55 -13.34
N ALA A 19 -9.24 -1.54 -13.68
CA ALA A 19 -7.83 -1.40 -14.00
C ALA A 19 -7.59 -0.33 -15.08
N LYS A 20 -8.38 -0.37 -16.16
CA LYS A 20 -8.36 0.64 -17.24
C LYS A 20 -8.61 2.05 -16.72
N ALA A 21 -9.56 2.20 -15.80
CA ALA A 21 -9.92 3.50 -15.23
C ALA A 21 -8.88 4.04 -14.22
N SER A 22 -7.99 3.17 -13.74
CA SER A 22 -6.88 3.49 -12.84
C SER A 22 -5.57 3.75 -13.59
N ALA A 23 -5.41 3.24 -14.82
CA ALA A 23 -4.16 3.29 -15.59
C ALA A 23 -3.52 4.69 -15.70
N ARG A 24 -4.31 5.74 -15.96
CA ARG A 24 -3.79 7.11 -16.05
C ARG A 24 -3.23 7.62 -14.73
N TRP A 25 -3.83 7.25 -13.60
CA TRP A 25 -3.26 7.57 -12.29
C TRP A 25 -2.00 6.76 -12.08
N LEU A 26 -2.05 5.45 -12.34
CA LEU A 26 -0.95 4.51 -12.15
C LEU A 26 0.33 4.94 -12.89
N ARG A 27 0.22 5.36 -14.15
CA ARG A 27 1.35 5.90 -14.95
C ARG A 27 2.00 7.16 -14.35
N ARG A 28 1.29 7.97 -13.56
CA ARG A 28 1.90 9.14 -12.89
C ARG A 28 2.62 8.80 -11.58
N GLY A 29 2.77 7.51 -11.27
CA GLY A 29 3.50 7.05 -10.09
C GLY A 29 5.01 7.03 -10.32
N LEU A 30 5.73 6.44 -9.37
CA LEU A 30 7.18 6.27 -9.45
C LEU A 30 7.58 4.80 -9.53
N VAL A 31 6.62 3.88 -9.50
CA VAL A 31 6.84 2.42 -9.49
C VAL A 31 6.14 1.79 -10.67
N ALA A 32 6.74 0.76 -11.26
CA ALA A 32 6.01 -0.09 -12.18
C ALA A 32 5.05 -0.99 -11.38
N VAL A 33 3.82 -1.09 -11.85
CA VAL A 33 2.75 -1.84 -11.19
C VAL A 33 1.95 -2.65 -12.19
N ALA A 34 1.26 -3.68 -11.71
CA ALA A 34 0.16 -4.32 -12.40
C ALA A 34 -1.16 -3.80 -11.81
N ALA A 35 -2.21 -3.74 -12.65
CA ALA A 35 -3.57 -3.46 -12.22
C ALA A 35 -4.47 -4.62 -12.65
N VAL A 36 -5.06 -5.31 -11.68
CA VAL A 36 -5.82 -6.53 -11.89
C VAL A 36 -7.27 -6.28 -11.50
N ASP A 37 -8.21 -6.50 -12.42
CA ASP A 37 -9.63 -6.42 -12.12
C ASP A 37 -10.04 -7.58 -11.19
N LEU A 38 -10.67 -7.23 -10.07
CA LEU A 38 -11.18 -8.14 -9.05
C LEU A 38 -12.68 -7.90 -8.86
N PRO A 39 -13.43 -8.83 -8.25
CA PRO A 39 -14.83 -8.60 -7.93
C PRO A 39 -15.05 -7.33 -7.09
N GLY A 40 -15.60 -6.28 -7.72
CA GLY A 40 -15.90 -4.99 -7.08
C GLY A 40 -14.69 -4.08 -6.77
N TRP A 41 -13.48 -4.49 -7.16
CA TRP A 41 -12.21 -3.82 -6.83
C TRP A 41 -11.20 -3.92 -7.97
N THR A 42 -10.17 -3.08 -7.95
CA THR A 42 -8.93 -3.29 -8.70
C THR A 42 -7.80 -3.52 -7.70
N GLY A 43 -7.07 -4.62 -7.84
CA GLY A 43 -5.83 -4.87 -7.13
C GLY A 43 -4.65 -4.20 -7.85
N VAL A 44 -3.83 -3.46 -7.12
CA VAL A 44 -2.61 -2.83 -7.63
C VAL A 44 -1.43 -3.36 -6.83
N CYS A 45 -0.49 -4.00 -7.52
CA CYS A 45 0.70 -4.60 -6.93
C CYS A 45 1.94 -4.14 -7.69
N LEU A 46 3.09 -4.15 -7.03
CA LEU A 46 4.37 -3.94 -7.71
C LEU A 46 4.63 -5.08 -8.69
N VAL A 47 5.26 -4.75 -9.81
CA VAL A 47 5.90 -5.74 -10.70
C VAL A 47 7.41 -5.77 -10.52
N GLU A 48 7.95 -4.85 -9.69
CA GLU A 48 9.37 -4.73 -9.36
C GLU A 48 9.56 -3.98 -8.04
N ASP A 49 10.64 -4.30 -7.34
CA ASP A 49 10.87 -3.86 -5.95
C ASP A 49 11.31 -2.40 -5.85
N ARG A 50 12.03 -1.91 -6.87
CA ARG A 50 12.62 -0.57 -6.89
C ARG A 50 11.69 0.43 -7.56
N ALA A 51 11.51 1.58 -6.92
CA ALA A 51 10.96 2.74 -7.59
C ALA A 51 11.99 3.32 -8.59
N ARG A 52 11.50 4.08 -9.57
CA ARG A 52 12.28 4.72 -10.63
C ARG A 52 12.90 6.07 -10.23
N THR A 53 12.86 6.40 -8.94
CA THR A 53 13.36 7.64 -8.34
C THR A 53 14.64 7.37 -7.54
N LYS A 54 15.33 8.43 -7.11
CA LYS A 54 16.56 8.35 -6.32
C LYS A 54 16.26 8.06 -4.84
N PRO A 55 17.24 7.55 -4.07
CA PRO A 55 17.15 7.55 -2.61
C PRO A 55 16.82 8.94 -2.06
N PRO A 56 16.05 9.03 -0.95
CA PRO A 56 15.52 7.92 -0.13
C PRO A 56 14.25 7.26 -0.69
N TYR A 57 13.74 7.69 -1.84
CA TYR A 57 12.44 7.27 -2.38
C TYR A 57 12.53 6.05 -3.32
N ASP A 58 13.67 5.36 -3.41
CA ASP A 58 13.91 4.27 -4.37
C ASP A 58 13.29 2.92 -3.96
N ARG A 59 12.56 2.89 -2.84
CA ARG A 59 11.86 1.71 -2.30
C ARG A 59 10.41 1.64 -2.78
N GLY A 60 10.10 0.66 -3.63
CA GLY A 60 8.82 0.59 -4.33
C GLY A 60 7.62 0.40 -3.40
N LEU A 61 7.75 -0.43 -2.35
CA LEU A 61 6.65 -0.68 -1.42
C LEU A 61 6.32 0.55 -0.58
N GLU A 62 7.32 1.25 -0.09
CA GLU A 62 7.14 2.49 0.68
C GLU A 62 6.48 3.56 -0.19
N VAL A 63 6.96 3.73 -1.42
CA VAL A 63 6.37 4.65 -2.40
C VAL A 63 4.92 4.28 -2.72
N LEU A 64 4.61 2.99 -2.93
CA LEU A 64 3.25 2.56 -3.22
C LEU A 64 2.34 2.73 -1.99
N ALA A 65 2.85 2.47 -0.79
CA ALA A 65 2.13 2.64 0.46
C ALA A 65 1.77 4.10 0.73
N ALA A 66 2.70 5.03 0.47
CA ALA A 66 2.50 6.47 0.65
C ALA A 66 1.70 7.13 -0.51
N ARG A 67 1.44 6.40 -1.59
CA ARG A 67 0.91 6.97 -2.83
C ARG A 67 -0.51 7.52 -2.66
N PRO A 68 -0.77 8.82 -2.92
CA PRO A 68 -2.12 9.36 -2.92
C PRO A 68 -3.02 8.71 -3.98
N THR A 69 -4.15 8.17 -3.53
CA THR A 69 -5.25 7.67 -4.37
C THR A 69 -6.11 8.86 -4.82
N PRO A 70 -6.43 8.98 -6.12
CA PRO A 70 -7.29 10.04 -6.64
C PRO A 70 -8.68 9.96 -6.01
N TRP A 71 -9.32 11.11 -5.80
CA TRP A 71 -10.61 11.19 -5.11
C TRP A 71 -11.69 10.26 -5.68
N GLY A 72 -11.78 10.15 -7.01
CA GLY A 72 -12.72 9.24 -7.71
C GLY A 72 -12.41 7.74 -7.60
N ARG A 73 -11.31 7.37 -6.92
CA ARG A 73 -10.90 5.99 -6.63
C ARG A 73 -10.89 5.67 -5.13
N ARG A 74 -11.15 6.68 -4.28
CA ARG A 74 -11.29 6.50 -2.83
C ARG A 74 -12.66 5.89 -2.49
N PRO A 75 -12.82 5.11 -1.41
CA PRO A 75 -11.77 4.75 -0.47
C PRO A 75 -10.80 3.73 -1.09
N SER A 76 -9.55 3.75 -0.62
CA SER A 76 -8.57 2.70 -0.93
C SER A 76 -8.04 2.06 0.35
N LEU A 77 -7.68 0.78 0.24
CA LEU A 77 -7.02 -0.02 1.29
C LEU A 77 -5.68 -0.51 0.74
N GLY A 78 -4.59 -0.17 1.42
CA GLY A 78 -3.27 -0.72 1.15
C GLY A 78 -2.88 -1.74 2.21
N LEU A 79 -2.21 -2.81 1.80
CA LEU A 79 -1.74 -3.92 2.63
C LEU A 79 -0.30 -4.20 2.21
N PHE A 80 0.66 -4.03 3.12
CA PHE A 80 2.07 -4.10 2.79
C PHE A 80 2.87 -4.80 3.88
N VAL A 81 3.88 -5.57 3.47
CA VAL A 81 4.95 -6.02 4.36
C VAL A 81 6.16 -5.12 4.13
N VAL A 82 6.38 -4.17 5.05
CA VAL A 82 7.48 -3.19 4.99
C VAL A 82 8.36 -3.41 6.22
N ASP A 83 9.66 -3.62 6.02
CA ASP A 83 10.64 -3.85 7.09
C ASP A 83 10.19 -4.89 8.14
N GLY A 84 9.58 -5.99 7.67
CA GLY A 84 9.09 -7.05 8.54
C GLY A 84 7.87 -6.67 9.39
N CYS A 85 7.21 -5.55 9.10
CA CYS A 85 5.97 -5.10 9.72
C CYS A 85 4.80 -5.26 8.75
N ALA A 86 3.61 -5.58 9.29
CA ALA A 86 2.36 -5.48 8.55
C ALA A 86 1.90 -4.03 8.59
N VAL A 87 1.79 -3.40 7.43
CA VAL A 87 1.34 -2.01 7.28
C VAL A 87 0.01 -2.01 6.54
N VAL A 88 -1.00 -1.42 7.16
CA VAL A 88 -2.32 -1.18 6.56
C VAL A 88 -2.49 0.31 6.36
N THR A 89 -2.82 0.71 5.13
CA THR A 89 -3.11 2.11 4.81
C THR A 89 -4.54 2.28 4.36
N VAL A 90 -5.16 3.38 4.73
CA VAL A 90 -6.49 3.75 4.27
C VAL A 90 -6.49 5.19 3.82
N GLN A 91 -6.99 5.43 2.61
CA GLN A 91 -7.36 6.77 2.17
C GLN A 91 -8.88 6.85 2.09
N PRO A 92 -9.56 7.50 3.06
CA PRO A 92 -11.01 7.55 3.11
C PRO A 92 -11.57 8.48 2.02
N ARG A 93 -12.88 8.36 1.76
CA ARG A 93 -13.58 9.34 0.92
C ARG A 93 -13.61 10.69 1.62
N GLY A 94 -13.51 11.77 0.85
CA GLY A 94 -13.69 13.13 1.36
C GLY A 94 -12.65 14.09 0.81
N TRP A 95 -13.06 15.35 0.71
CA TRP A 95 -12.16 16.45 0.40
C TRP A 95 -11.39 16.77 1.68
N ARG A 96 -10.05 16.70 1.65
CA ARG A 96 -9.11 16.76 2.80
C ARG A 96 -9.06 15.52 3.71
N ALA A 97 -9.61 14.39 3.29
CA ALA A 97 -9.38 13.13 3.99
C ALA A 97 -7.91 12.70 3.82
N GLU A 98 -7.19 12.64 4.95
CA GLU A 98 -5.79 12.21 5.02
C GLU A 98 -5.67 10.69 5.06
N GLN A 99 -4.52 10.20 4.62
CA GLN A 99 -4.17 8.78 4.75
C GLN A 99 -3.99 8.41 6.21
N ARG A 100 -4.51 7.24 6.59
CA ARG A 100 -4.39 6.65 7.92
C ARG A 100 -3.58 5.36 7.87
N TRP A 101 -2.85 5.08 8.93
CA TRP A 101 -1.87 4.00 9.01
C TRP A 101 -2.09 3.12 10.24
N LEU A 102 -1.98 1.81 10.06
CA LEU A 102 -1.81 0.84 11.14
C LEU A 102 -0.54 0.07 10.84
N VAL A 103 0.37 0.03 11.82
CA VAL A 103 1.61 -0.74 11.74
C VAL A 103 1.56 -1.79 12.83
N TRP A 104 1.69 -3.06 12.46
CA TRP A 104 1.80 -4.18 13.38
C TRP A 104 3.15 -4.86 13.20
N GLN A 105 3.82 -5.16 14.31
CA GLN A 105 5.14 -5.79 14.32
C GLN A 105 5.09 -7.11 15.10
N PRO A 106 5.67 -8.20 14.55
CA PRO A 106 5.86 -9.45 15.29
C PRO A 106 6.53 -9.22 16.65
N GLY A 107 6.03 -9.87 17.69
CA GLY A 107 6.50 -9.76 19.07
C GLY A 107 6.06 -8.49 19.82
N GLN A 108 5.61 -7.44 19.12
CA GLN A 108 5.22 -6.16 19.73
C GLN A 108 3.73 -5.83 19.59
N GLY A 109 3.08 -6.29 18.52
CA GLY A 109 1.69 -5.93 18.22
C GLY A 109 1.58 -4.62 17.45
N VAL A 110 0.45 -3.92 17.61
CA VAL A 110 0.22 -2.61 16.96
C VAL A 110 1.15 -1.56 17.55
N ARG A 111 1.97 -0.93 16.69
CA ARG A 111 2.92 0.11 17.05
C ARG A 111 2.30 1.49 16.92
N ARG A 112 2.74 2.40 17.80
CA ARG A 112 2.55 3.84 17.61
C ARG A 112 3.66 4.38 16.72
N THR A 113 3.27 5.13 15.70
CA THR A 113 4.15 5.80 14.74
C THR A 113 3.80 7.29 14.79
N PRO A 114 4.52 8.11 15.58
CA PRO A 114 4.11 9.50 15.87
C PRO A 114 3.81 10.34 14.63
N ASP A 115 4.58 10.14 13.56
CA ASP A 115 4.46 10.92 12.32
C ASP A 115 3.40 10.39 11.35
N LEU A 116 2.76 9.26 11.66
CA LEU A 116 1.73 8.65 10.83
C LEU A 116 0.35 8.74 11.51
N PRO A 117 -0.64 9.40 10.89
CA PRO A 117 -1.98 9.47 11.44
C PRO A 117 -2.58 8.06 11.66
N PRO A 118 -3.01 7.71 12.89
CA PRO A 118 -3.41 6.34 13.20
C PRO A 118 -4.69 5.94 12.47
N LEU A 119 -4.79 4.65 12.11
CA LEU A 119 -5.93 4.03 11.46
C LEU A 119 -6.81 3.27 12.46
N PRO A 120 -8.01 3.78 12.79
CA PRO A 120 -8.96 3.09 13.65
C PRO A 120 -9.52 1.85 12.95
N THR A 121 -9.73 0.77 13.71
CA THR A 121 -10.31 -0.48 13.20
C THR A 121 -11.70 -0.30 12.61
N GLY A 122 -12.49 0.65 13.14
CA GLY A 122 -13.81 1.00 12.58
C GLY A 122 -13.74 1.61 11.18
N MET A 123 -12.65 2.32 10.86
CA MET A 123 -12.44 2.84 9.51
C MET A 123 -12.10 1.70 8.54
N ILE A 124 -11.29 0.73 8.96
CA ILE A 124 -10.99 -0.46 8.16
C ILE A 124 -12.26 -1.27 7.88
N ALA A 125 -13.06 -1.54 8.92
CA ALA A 125 -14.32 -2.26 8.81
C ALA A 125 -15.29 -1.59 7.81
N GLY A 126 -15.32 -0.24 7.78
CA GLY A 126 -16.17 0.51 6.87
C GLY A 126 -15.76 0.46 5.38
N ILE A 127 -14.56 0.00 5.03
CA ILE A 127 -14.07 0.00 3.64
C ILE A 127 -14.66 -1.14 2.80
N ALA A 128 -14.83 -2.30 3.42
CA ALA A 128 -15.38 -3.49 2.76
C ALA A 128 -16.81 -3.25 2.21
N GLY A 129 -17.47 -2.18 2.66
CA GLY A 129 -18.88 -1.95 2.46
C GLY A 129 -19.68 -2.57 3.61
N VAL A 130 -21.00 -2.50 3.54
CA VAL A 130 -21.91 -3.09 4.53
C VAL A 130 -22.02 -4.59 4.27
N SER A 131 -20.95 -5.34 4.56
CA SER A 131 -21.01 -6.80 4.59
C SER A 131 -21.50 -7.24 5.97
N PRO A 132 -22.57 -8.06 6.06
CA PRO A 132 -23.05 -8.59 7.34
C PRO A 132 -21.90 -9.31 8.07
N GLY A 133 -21.63 -8.90 9.31
CA GLY A 133 -20.62 -9.54 10.17
C GLY A 133 -19.24 -8.87 10.22
N VAL A 134 -18.93 -7.91 9.35
CA VAL A 134 -17.67 -7.14 9.46
C VAL A 134 -17.80 -6.10 10.56
N THR A 135 -17.12 -6.30 11.69
CA THR A 135 -17.17 -5.40 12.85
C THR A 135 -15.79 -4.81 13.17
N PRO A 136 -15.73 -3.62 13.80
CA PRO A 136 -14.47 -3.07 14.30
C PRO A 136 -13.74 -4.03 15.27
N ALA A 137 -14.49 -4.83 16.03
CA ALA A 137 -13.95 -5.82 16.96
C ALA A 137 -13.30 -7.00 16.22
N ALA A 138 -13.91 -7.49 15.14
CA ALA A 138 -13.32 -8.53 14.31
C ALA A 138 -12.00 -8.06 13.66
N VAL A 139 -11.94 -6.82 13.19
CA VAL A 139 -10.68 -6.22 12.70
C VAL A 139 -9.65 -6.09 13.82
N ALA A 140 -10.06 -5.67 15.02
CA ALA A 140 -9.16 -5.58 16.17
C ALA A 140 -8.58 -6.94 16.57
N GLU A 141 -9.37 -8.02 16.46
CA GLU A 141 -8.92 -9.39 16.72
C GLU A 141 -7.71 -9.78 15.86
N VAL A 142 -7.73 -9.41 14.57
CA VAL A 142 -6.64 -9.71 13.64
C VAL A 142 -5.30 -9.17 14.15
N PHE A 143 -5.29 -8.04 14.85
CA PHE A 143 -4.08 -7.36 15.31
C PHE A 143 -3.83 -7.47 16.82
N ARG A 144 -4.68 -8.22 17.56
CA ARG A 144 -4.54 -8.35 19.02
C ARG A 144 -3.35 -9.23 19.41
N GLY A 145 -3.12 -10.31 18.67
CA GLY A 145 -1.99 -11.22 18.90
C GLY A 145 -0.66 -10.61 18.44
N THR A 146 0.44 -10.98 19.09
CA THR A 146 1.80 -10.54 18.73
C THR A 146 2.61 -11.59 17.97
N SER A 147 2.15 -12.85 17.93
CA SER A 147 2.77 -13.94 17.18
C SER A 147 2.35 -13.96 15.71
N GLY A 148 3.03 -14.77 14.89
CA GLY A 148 2.75 -14.95 13.46
C GLY A 148 3.56 -14.02 12.56
N THR A 149 3.34 -14.14 11.25
CA THR A 149 4.03 -13.33 10.25
C THR A 149 3.20 -12.10 9.85
N PRO A 150 3.85 -11.01 9.38
CA PRO A 150 3.15 -9.86 8.81
C PRO A 150 2.19 -10.22 7.68
N LEU A 151 2.61 -11.10 6.77
CA LEU A 151 1.79 -11.51 5.63
C LEU A 151 0.52 -12.24 6.09
N ASP A 152 0.64 -13.17 7.05
CA ASP A 152 -0.51 -13.90 7.58
C ASP A 152 -1.53 -12.96 8.24
N ARG A 153 -1.08 -11.90 8.92
CA ARG A 153 -1.97 -10.87 9.49
C ARG A 153 -2.75 -10.13 8.41
N LEU A 154 -2.08 -9.75 7.32
CA LEU A 154 -2.72 -9.03 6.21
C LEU A 154 -3.70 -9.93 5.43
N VAL A 155 -3.36 -11.21 5.25
CA VAL A 155 -4.27 -12.17 4.62
C VAL A 155 -5.48 -12.46 5.51
N GLN A 156 -5.26 -12.64 6.82
CA GLN A 156 -6.35 -12.77 7.78
C GLN A 156 -7.27 -11.54 7.75
N LEU A 157 -6.71 -10.33 7.60
CA LEU A 157 -7.51 -9.12 7.43
C LEU A 157 -8.36 -9.16 6.16
N LEU A 158 -7.80 -9.55 5.01
CA LEU A 158 -8.57 -9.69 3.75
C LEU A 158 -9.75 -10.66 3.94
N SER A 159 -9.49 -11.81 4.55
CA SER A 159 -10.51 -12.82 4.84
C SER A 159 -11.62 -12.28 5.76
N VAL A 160 -11.26 -11.62 6.86
CA VAL A 160 -12.22 -10.99 7.80
C VAL A 160 -13.07 -9.92 7.10
N LEU A 161 -12.49 -9.16 6.17
CA LEU A 161 -13.20 -8.13 5.41
C LEU A 161 -14.00 -8.69 4.23
N GLY A 162 -13.84 -9.97 3.88
CA GLY A 162 -14.42 -10.56 2.67
C GLY A 162 -13.93 -9.88 1.39
N LEU A 163 -12.69 -9.38 1.38
CA LEU A 163 -12.11 -8.66 0.25
C LEU A 163 -11.30 -9.59 -0.65
N PRO A 164 -11.31 -9.37 -1.98
CA PRO A 164 -10.50 -10.16 -2.90
C PRO A 164 -9.01 -9.78 -2.80
N GLY A 165 -8.16 -10.58 -3.45
CA GLY A 165 -6.75 -10.23 -3.67
C GLY A 165 -5.74 -10.97 -2.79
N GLU A 166 -6.14 -12.02 -2.06
CA GLU A 166 -5.19 -12.84 -1.29
C GLU A 166 -4.05 -13.38 -2.17
N ASP A 167 -4.39 -13.95 -3.32
CA ASP A 167 -3.39 -14.49 -4.25
C ASP A 167 -2.39 -13.42 -4.71
N LEU A 168 -2.90 -12.24 -5.10
CA LEU A 168 -2.05 -11.09 -5.45
C LEU A 168 -1.17 -10.63 -4.29
N LEU A 169 -1.70 -10.64 -3.07
CA LEU A 169 -0.94 -10.26 -1.89
C LEU A 169 0.16 -11.28 -1.57
N ARG A 170 -0.08 -12.58 -1.77
CA ARG A 170 0.89 -13.65 -1.47
C ARG A 170 1.92 -13.84 -2.58
N ASN A 171 1.49 -13.78 -3.83
CA ASN A 171 2.25 -14.24 -4.98
C ASN A 171 2.60 -13.12 -5.95
N GLY A 172 2.05 -11.91 -5.74
CA GLY A 172 2.16 -10.81 -6.69
C GLY A 172 1.28 -11.02 -7.92
N PRO A 173 1.36 -10.12 -8.91
CA PRO A 173 0.65 -10.28 -10.17
C PRO A 173 1.29 -11.38 -11.01
N ALA A 174 0.45 -12.19 -11.67
CA ALA A 174 0.92 -13.15 -12.67
C ALA A 174 1.62 -12.42 -13.84
N PRO A 175 2.65 -13.03 -14.48
CA PRO A 175 3.45 -12.38 -15.53
C PRO A 175 2.64 -11.88 -16.74
N GLU A 176 1.49 -12.49 -17.01
CA GLU A 176 0.58 -12.12 -18.08
C GLU A 176 -0.23 -10.85 -17.82
N HIS A 177 -0.26 -10.34 -16.59
CA HIS A 177 -0.98 -9.11 -16.29
C HIS A 177 -0.27 -7.90 -16.88
N ASP A 178 -1.06 -7.00 -17.46
CA ASP A 178 -0.56 -5.77 -18.07
C ASP A 178 0.25 -4.94 -17.08
N ARG A 179 1.54 -4.81 -17.39
CA ARG A 179 2.47 -3.96 -16.69
C ARG A 179 2.26 -2.50 -17.06
N ILE A 180 2.12 -1.65 -16.05
CA ILE A 180 1.99 -0.21 -16.17
C ILE A 180 3.28 0.45 -15.69
N GLU A 181 4.08 0.92 -16.64
CA GLU A 181 5.29 1.70 -16.36
C GLU A 181 4.95 3.13 -15.91
N PRO A 182 5.74 3.71 -14.99
CA PRO A 182 5.64 5.12 -14.66
C PRO A 182 6.14 5.99 -15.83
N ASP A 183 5.49 7.13 -16.01
CA ASP A 183 5.84 8.13 -17.00
C ASP A 183 7.19 8.75 -16.64
N ARG A 184 8.19 8.64 -17.52
CA ARG A 184 9.54 9.21 -17.29
C ARG A 184 9.52 10.70 -16.94
N LYS A 185 8.55 11.45 -17.45
CA LYS A 185 8.38 12.89 -17.14
C LYS A 185 7.91 13.09 -15.69
N ALA A 186 7.00 12.25 -15.19
CA ALA A 186 6.52 12.33 -13.81
C ALA A 186 7.65 12.03 -12.82
N VAL A 187 8.44 10.98 -13.09
CA VAL A 187 9.61 10.60 -12.29
C VAL A 187 10.62 11.75 -12.22
N ARG A 188 11.03 12.30 -13.37
CA ARG A 188 11.97 13.44 -13.38
C ARG A 188 11.45 14.66 -12.64
N SER A 189 10.15 14.95 -12.74
CA SER A 189 9.55 16.06 -12.01
C SER A 189 9.60 15.84 -10.50
N PHE A 190 9.34 14.61 -10.04
CA PHE A 190 9.43 14.26 -8.64
C PHE A 190 10.86 14.41 -8.10
N ASP A 191 11.84 13.83 -8.81
CA ASP A 191 13.26 13.94 -8.44
C ASP A 191 13.70 15.40 -8.35
N HIS A 192 13.30 16.23 -9.32
CA HIS A 192 13.67 17.65 -9.33
C HIS A 192 13.13 18.40 -8.11
N THR A 193 11.89 18.15 -7.68
CA THR A 193 11.31 18.82 -6.51
C THR A 193 12.01 18.44 -5.21
N HIS A 194 12.42 17.17 -5.06
CA HIS A 194 13.01 16.67 -3.81
C HIS A 194 14.55 16.71 -3.79
N ASP A 195 15.19 16.96 -4.93
CA ASP A 195 16.64 17.28 -5.00
C ASP A 195 16.93 18.65 -4.34
N TYR A 196 15.98 19.59 -4.30
CA TYR A 196 16.15 20.91 -3.65
C TYR A 196 15.98 20.89 -2.13
N ASP A 197 15.12 20.02 -1.59
CA ASP A 197 14.88 19.92 -0.14
C ASP A 197 16.15 19.52 0.63
N HIS A 198 17.01 18.68 0.02
CA HIS A 198 18.30 18.29 0.59
C HIS A 198 19.43 19.31 0.36
N GLY A 199 19.18 20.40 -0.39
CA GLY A 199 20.16 21.46 -0.66
C GLY A 199 20.25 22.51 0.45
N ASP A 200 19.15 22.77 1.15
CA ASP A 200 19.06 23.78 2.21
C ASP A 200 19.47 23.24 3.59
N GLU A 201 19.18 21.96 3.89
CA GLU A 201 19.58 21.36 5.18
C GLU A 201 21.11 21.26 5.34
N ARG A 202 21.89 21.31 4.25
CA ARG A 202 23.37 21.25 4.28
C ARG A 202 24.05 22.62 4.42
N GLN A 203 23.30 23.71 4.54
CA GLN A 203 23.85 25.06 4.72
C GLN A 203 23.69 25.61 6.16
N GLU A 204 22.90 24.98 7.03
CA GLU A 204 22.75 25.42 8.43
C GLU A 204 23.75 24.80 9.41
N GLU A 205 24.59 23.85 8.98
CA GLU A 205 25.66 23.23 9.80
C GLU A 205 27.08 23.76 9.47
N ARG A 206 27.23 25.00 8.99
CA ARG A 206 28.56 25.61 8.76
C ARG A 206 28.81 26.85 9.60
#